data_AF-A0A7U3UYK8-F1
#
_entry.id   AF-A0A7U3UYK8-F1
#
_cell.length_a   1.000
_cell.length_b   1.000
_cell.length_c   1.000
_cell.angle_alpha   90.00
_cell.angle_beta   90.00
_cell.angle_gamma   90.00
#
_symmetry.space_group_name_H-M   'P 1'
#
loop_
_entity.id
_entity.type
_entity.pdbx_description
1 polymer ?
#
loop_
_entity_poly.entity_id
_entity_poly.type
_entity_poly.pdbx_seq_one_letter_code
_entity_poly.pdbx_strand_id
1 'polypeptide(L)' 'MAQHLADQTSPWPEGVIARYATVGGATVDVTSAGRGKADYRCGGCPFGSRGFGWAETVAHEHAQAHSEKCRALPRPAVKS' A
#
# COMPACT_ATOMS: atom_id res chain seq x y z
N MET A 1 -2.18 11.58 -29.15
CA MET A 1 -3.61 11.38 -28.87
C MET A 1 -3.79 10.00 -28.23
N ALA A 2 -4.21 9.98 -26.97
CA ALA A 2 -4.87 8.90 -26.21
C ALA A 2 -4.28 7.48 -26.21
N GLN A 3 -3.36 7.20 -25.28
CA GLN A 3 -3.18 5.85 -24.72
C GLN A 3 -2.94 5.97 -23.19
N HIS A 4 -4.00 6.18 -22.43
CA HIS A 4 -4.04 6.03 -20.96
C HIS A 4 -5.34 5.35 -20.50
N LEU A 5 -6.05 4.65 -21.40
CA LEU A 5 -7.36 4.03 -21.14
C LEU A 5 -7.25 2.52 -20.87
N ALA A 6 -6.31 2.12 -20.01
CA ALA A 6 -6.35 0.80 -19.40
C ALA A 6 -5.61 0.84 -18.07
N ASP A 7 -6.14 1.62 -17.12
CA ASP A 7 -5.86 1.34 -15.71
C ASP A 7 -6.56 0.01 -15.42
N GLN A 8 -5.83 -1.08 -15.66
CA GLN A 8 -6.30 -2.42 -15.41
C GLN A 8 -6.71 -2.46 -13.95
N THR A 9 -8.02 -2.61 -13.69
CA THR A 9 -8.53 -2.96 -12.36
C THR A 9 -8.01 -4.34 -12.03
N SER A 10 -6.73 -4.44 -11.67
CA SER A 10 -6.17 -5.62 -11.06
C SER A 10 -7.06 -5.88 -9.85
N PRO A 11 -7.56 -7.11 -9.67
CA PRO A 11 -8.37 -7.41 -8.52
C PRO A 11 -7.60 -6.99 -7.26
N TRP A 12 -8.31 -6.39 -6.31
CA TRP A 12 -7.74 -6.05 -5.01
C TRP A 12 -7.09 -7.30 -4.42
N PRO A 13 -5.86 -7.20 -3.88
CA PRO A 13 -5.24 -8.38 -3.27
C PRO A 13 -6.11 -8.88 -2.12
N GLU A 14 -6.07 -10.19 -1.92
CA GLU A 14 -6.83 -10.86 -0.87
C GLU A 14 -6.51 -10.25 0.51
N GLY A 15 -7.56 -10.03 1.31
CA GLY A 15 -7.43 -9.51 2.68
C GLY A 15 -7.11 -8.02 2.79
N VAL A 16 -6.84 -7.32 1.67
CA VAL A 16 -6.61 -5.87 1.67
C VAL A 16 -7.94 -5.14 1.79
N ILE A 17 -8.07 -4.34 2.85
CA ILE A 17 -9.26 -3.54 3.17
C ILE A 17 -9.10 -2.06 2.82
N ALA A 18 -7.85 -1.60 2.65
CA ALA A 18 -7.54 -0.28 2.08
C ALA A 18 -6.15 -0.27 1.44
N ARG A 19 -5.96 0.61 0.46
CA ARG A 19 -4.69 0.81 -0.25
C ARG A 19 -4.46 2.29 -0.49
N TYR A 20 -3.29 2.76 -0.07
CA TYR A 20 -2.88 4.15 -0.16
C TYR A 20 -1.75 4.30 -1.17
N ALA A 21 -1.94 5.14 -2.19
CA ALA A 21 -0.91 5.42 -3.20
C ALA A 21 0.21 6.29 -2.60
N THR A 22 1.46 5.93 -2.84
CA THR A 22 2.60 6.75 -2.42
C THR A 22 3.03 7.74 -3.50
N VAL A 23 3.69 8.82 -3.10
CA VAL A 23 4.30 9.78 -4.04
C VAL A 23 5.32 9.09 -4.97
N GLY A 24 5.99 8.05 -4.47
CA GLY A 24 6.92 7.22 -5.23
C GLY A 24 6.26 6.13 -6.09
N GLY A 25 4.94 6.14 -6.29
CA GLY A 25 4.26 5.15 -7.14
C GLY A 25 4.21 3.71 -6.57
N ALA A 26 4.65 3.52 -5.33
CA ALA A 26 4.37 2.29 -4.57
C ALA A 26 2.98 2.39 -3.90
N THR A 27 2.60 1.36 -3.16
CA THR A 27 1.38 1.37 -2.34
C THR A 27 1.66 1.01 -0.89
N VAL A 28 0.82 1.51 0.01
CA VAL A 28 0.69 1.00 1.38
C VAL A 28 -0.63 0.27 1.49
N ASP A 29 -0.58 -1.03 1.69
CA ASP A 29 -1.76 -1.87 1.82
C ASP A 29 -2.08 -2.05 3.30
N VAL A 30 -3.36 -1.97 3.65
CA VAL A 30 -3.90 -2.28 4.98
C VAL A 30 -4.71 -3.55 4.88
N THR A 31 -4.42 -4.52 5.74
CA THR A 31 -5.09 -5.82 5.79
C THR A 31 -5.77 -6.01 7.14
N SER A 32 -6.97 -6.59 7.16
CA SER A 32 -7.63 -6.90 8.43
C SER A 32 -6.89 -8.02 9.16
N ALA A 33 -6.64 -7.82 10.46
CA ALA A 33 -6.14 -8.82 11.38
C ALA A 33 -7.25 -9.36 12.32
N GLY A 34 -8.51 -9.00 12.04
CA GLY A 34 -9.69 -9.37 12.83
C GLY A 34 -9.85 -8.56 14.13
N ARG A 35 -11.04 -8.63 14.74
CA ARG A 35 -11.38 -7.95 16.02
C ARG A 35 -11.00 -6.45 16.06
N GLY A 36 -11.28 -5.72 14.96
CA GLY A 36 -10.97 -4.29 14.84
C GLY A 36 -9.47 -3.98 14.80
N LYS A 37 -8.65 -5.00 14.48
CA LYS A 37 -7.21 -4.86 14.28
C LYS A 37 -6.87 -4.94 12.79
N ALA A 38 -5.81 -4.24 12.42
CA ALA A 38 -5.27 -4.26 11.08
C ALA A 38 -3.74 -4.23 11.08
N ASP A 39 -3.20 -4.76 10.01
CA ASP A 39 -1.79 -4.64 9.65
C ASP A 39 -1.68 -3.64 8.49
N TYR A 40 -0.53 -2.98 8.36
CA TYR A 40 -0.22 -2.20 7.17
C TYR A 40 1.15 -2.59 6.61
N ARG A 41 1.35 -2.43 5.31
CA ARG A 41 2.61 -2.73 4.63
C ARG A 41 2.85 -1.79 3.45
N CYS A 42 3.95 -1.06 3.46
CA CYS A 42 4.44 -0.33 2.29
C CYS A 42 5.21 -1.27 1.35
N GLY A 43 4.78 -1.37 0.09
CA GLY A 43 5.45 -2.14 -0.96
C GLY A 43 6.72 -1.50 -1.52
N GLY A 44 6.96 -0.20 -1.26
CA GLY A 44 8.13 0.53 -1.75
C GLY A 44 9.33 0.54 -0.78
N CYS A 45 9.10 0.31 0.52
CA CYS A 45 10.15 0.44 1.54
C CYS A 45 10.93 -0.86 1.75
N PRO A 46 12.25 -0.91 1.50
CA PRO A 46 13.05 -2.14 1.64
C PRO A 46 13.18 -2.63 3.08
N PHE A 47 13.04 -1.73 4.07
CA PHE A 47 13.10 -2.07 5.50
C PHE A 47 11.72 -2.27 6.12
N GLY A 48 10.68 -2.41 5.29
CA GLY A 48 9.36 -2.84 5.74
C GLY A 48 8.69 -1.85 6.68
N SER A 49 8.37 -0.63 6.22
CA SER A 49 7.39 0.22 6.91
C SER A 49 6.08 -0.56 7.01
N ARG A 50 5.89 -1.21 8.15
CA ARG A 50 4.83 -2.16 8.44
C ARG A 50 4.47 -2.13 9.92
N GLY A 51 3.20 -2.37 10.22
CA GLY A 51 2.68 -2.51 11.58
C GLY A 51 1.78 -3.74 11.65
N PHE A 52 1.74 -4.38 12.82
CA PHE A 52 0.99 -5.62 13.03
C PHE A 52 0.06 -5.52 14.23
N GLY A 53 -1.22 -5.84 14.05
CA GLY A 53 -2.23 -5.89 15.12
C GLY A 53 -2.60 -4.52 15.70
N TRP A 54 -2.47 -3.46 14.91
CA TRP A 54 -2.81 -2.09 15.32
C TRP A 54 -4.32 -1.94 15.36
N ALA A 55 -4.86 -1.05 16.18
CA ALA A 55 -6.26 -0.67 16.02
C ALA A 55 -6.47 -0.17 14.59
N GLU A 56 -7.55 -0.60 13.94
CA GLU A 56 -7.78 -0.35 12.50
C GLU A 56 -7.63 1.14 12.15
N THR A 57 -8.24 2.03 12.94
CA THR A 57 -8.11 3.48 12.77
C THR A 57 -6.65 3.95 12.74
N VAL A 58 -5.82 3.46 13.66
CA VAL A 58 -4.41 3.83 13.75
C VAL A 58 -3.59 3.26 12.58
N ALA A 59 -3.93 2.05 12.12
CA ALA A 59 -3.29 1.46 10.94
C ALA A 59 -3.59 2.30 9.68
N HIS A 60 -4.83 2.76 9.53
CA HIS A 60 -5.24 3.64 8.44
C HIS A 60 -4.56 5.01 8.51
N GLU A 61 -4.53 5.65 9.68
CA GLU A 61 -3.84 6.93 9.89
C GLU A 61 -2.35 6.84 9.54
N HIS A 62 -1.67 5.79 10.02
CA HIS A 62 -0.26 5.59 9.73
C HIS A 62 -0.01 5.28 8.25
N ALA A 63 -0.87 4.45 7.62
CA ALA A 63 -0.74 4.12 6.20
C ALA A 63 -0.86 5.36 5.31
N GLN A 64 -1.85 6.22 5.57
CA GLN A 64 -2.02 7.51 4.90
C GLN A 64 -0.81 8.43 5.12
N ALA A 65 -0.41 8.64 6.38
CA ALA A 65 0.71 9.53 6.70
C ALA A 65 2.04 9.07 6.06
N HIS A 66 2.23 7.76 5.94
CA HIS A 66 3.37 7.20 5.24
C HIS A 66 3.28 7.42 3.73
N SER A 67 2.11 7.18 3.13
CA SER A 67 1.94 7.25 1.68
C SER A 67 2.19 8.65 1.12
N GLU A 68 1.75 9.68 1.85
CA GLU A 68 1.94 11.09 1.49
C GLU A 68 3.42 11.52 1.39
N LYS A 69 4.32 10.82 2.09
CA LYS A 69 5.74 11.17 2.17
C LYS A 69 6.64 10.17 1.46
N CYS A 70 6.16 8.95 1.28
CA CYS A 70 6.96 7.86 0.76
C CYS A 70 7.27 8.09 -0.72
N ARG A 71 8.56 8.32 -1.00
CA ARG A 71 9.14 8.38 -2.35
C ARG A 71 9.96 7.14 -2.70
N ALA A 72 9.84 6.09 -1.90
CA ALA A 72 10.48 4.82 -2.19
C ALA A 72 9.76 4.19 -3.40
N LEU A 73 10.39 4.31 -4.57
CA LEU A 73 9.93 3.65 -5.79
C LEU A 73 10.11 2.13 -5.61
N PRO A 74 9.20 1.28 -6.11
CA PRO A 74 9.65 -0.06 -6.46
C PRO A 74 10.79 0.11 -7.48
N ARG A 75 11.94 -0.55 -7.29
CA ARG A 75 12.80 -0.81 -8.45
C ARG A 75 11.90 -1.58 -9.42
N PRO A 76 11.60 -1.08 -10.63
CA PRO A 76 10.96 -1.94 -11.61
C PRO A 76 11.84 -3.18 -11.73
N ALA A 77 11.25 -4.36 -11.50
CA ALA A 77 11.92 -5.58 -11.90
C ALA A 77 12.19 -5.43 -13.38
N VAL A 78 13.46 -5.41 -13.76
CA VAL A 78 13.84 -5.64 -15.14
C VAL A 78 13.20 -6.98 -15.47
N LYS A 79 12.19 -6.99 -16.36
CA LYS A 79 11.64 -8.23 -16.89
C LYS A 79 12.79 -8.91 -17.63
N SER A 80 13.30 -10.01 -17.06
CA SER A 80 14.10 -11.01 -17.79
C SER A 80 13.17 -11.92 -18.56
#